data_AF-A0A927T2R4-F1
#
_entry.id   AF-A0A927T2R4-F1
#
_cell.length_a   1.000
_cell.length_b   1.000
_cell.length_c   1.000
_cell.angle_alpha   90.00
_cell.angle_beta   90.00
_cell.angle_gamma   90.00
#
_symmetry.space_group_name_H-M   'P 1'
#
loop_
_entity.id
_entity.type
_entity.pdbx_description
1 polymer ?
#
loop_
_entity_poly.entity_id
_entity_poly.type
_entity_poly.pdbx_seq_one_letter_code
_entity_poly.pdbx_strand_id
1 'polypeptide(L)'
;MRLKKGALKTIFCLALAVCIAIPFGTVDTHAEIFYLQTGRRFDSTFYANYYPDLKAKYGYNAHKLLDHYLNYGIFERRIPSAYYINNMDALGIGEITPKELLYQRTSLRKGCSEAEFYNAYDEAYPIVMAARAAAPNNMYGQMAYVANAIYNRINYNPGVPYKTSGAHYNDPCGVFGNVDKYSNGMRIPYGCDCAGSTRAMGLCLNMLQIPYQHINENQWKQQWCRVMINGKAYALDPYLTPYVMEETYYVRLYPPFMY
;
A
#
# COMPACT_ATOMS: atom_id res chain seq x y z
N MET A 1 -33.36 37.39 21.25
CA MET A 1 -33.30 35.92 21.49
C MET A 1 -32.11 35.36 20.72
N ARG A 2 -31.13 34.81 21.46
CA ARG A 2 -30.10 33.77 21.17
C ARG A 2 -29.79 33.39 19.70
N LEU A 3 -28.58 33.04 19.25
CA LEU A 3 -27.20 32.92 19.77
C LEU A 3 -26.31 32.61 18.54
N LYS A 4 -25.08 33.16 18.47
CA LYS A 4 -24.02 32.73 17.53
C LYS A 4 -23.49 31.34 17.94
N LYS A 5 -23.25 30.42 16.99
CA LYS A 5 -22.42 29.21 17.16
C LYS A 5 -21.17 29.38 16.25
N GLY A 6 -19.92 29.27 16.66
CA GLY A 6 -19.35 28.73 17.90
C GLY A 6 -18.65 27.40 17.64
N ALA A 7 -17.34 27.48 17.35
CA ALA A 7 -16.25 26.52 17.60
C ALA A 7 -16.48 24.99 17.49
N LEU A 8 -15.70 24.40 16.59
CA LEU A 8 -15.28 23.00 16.55
C LEU A 8 -14.75 22.55 17.92
N LYS A 9 -15.38 21.53 18.53
CA LYS A 9 -14.91 20.87 19.76
C LYS A 9 -14.77 19.37 19.53
N THR A 10 -13.52 18.93 19.69
CA THR A 10 -13.01 17.65 20.20
C THR A 10 -14.09 16.63 20.58
N ILE A 11 -14.11 15.49 19.88
CA ILE A 11 -14.98 14.35 20.21
C ILE A 11 -14.36 13.61 21.41
N PHE A 12 -15.10 13.63 22.52
CA PHE A 12 -14.86 12.86 23.75
C PHE A 12 -15.48 11.47 23.58
N CYS A 13 -14.70 10.40 23.76
CA CYS A 13 -15.25 9.04 23.86
C CYS A 13 -15.89 8.86 25.25
N LEU A 14 -17.20 8.66 25.31
CA LEU A 14 -17.93 8.29 26.52
C LEU A 14 -17.89 6.77 26.68
N ALA A 15 -17.13 6.28 27.67
CA ALA A 15 -17.23 4.92 28.18
C ALA A 15 -18.24 4.89 29.33
N LEU A 16 -19.34 4.15 29.18
CA LEU A 16 -20.29 3.90 30.27
C LEU A 16 -19.76 2.73 31.11
N ALA A 17 -19.31 3.01 32.33
CA ALA A 17 -18.88 2.00 33.28
C ALA A 17 -20.06 1.58 34.18
N VAL A 18 -20.51 0.33 34.04
CA VAL A 18 -21.33 -0.34 35.05
C VAL A 18 -20.40 -1.28 35.82
N CYS A 19 -20.10 -0.92 37.06
CA CYS A 19 -19.28 -1.72 37.96
C CYS A 19 -20.15 -2.79 38.64
N ILE A 20 -20.01 -4.04 38.21
CA ILE A 20 -20.38 -5.21 39.03
C ILE A 20 -19.08 -5.95 39.33
N ALA A 21 -18.67 -5.94 40.60
CA ALA A 21 -17.53 -6.69 41.06
C ALA A 21 -17.89 -8.17 41.12
N ILE A 22 -17.30 -8.96 40.23
CA ILE A 22 -17.37 -10.44 40.22
C ILE A 22 -15.92 -10.92 40.41
N PRO A 23 -15.67 -11.95 41.26
CA PRO A 23 -14.34 -12.34 41.71
C PRO A 23 -13.40 -12.70 40.56
N PHE A 24 -12.10 -12.43 40.77
CA PHE A 24 -10.98 -12.76 39.90
C PHE A 24 -11.02 -14.23 39.43
N GLY A 25 -11.61 -14.44 38.26
CA GLY A 25 -11.35 -15.58 37.40
C GLY A 25 -10.33 -15.17 36.35
N THR A 26 -9.40 -16.07 36.01
CA THR A 26 -8.47 -15.92 34.90
C THR A 26 -9.25 -15.57 33.64
N VAL A 27 -9.11 -14.34 33.13
CA VAL A 27 -9.80 -13.93 31.91
C VAL A 27 -9.14 -14.66 30.74
N ASP A 28 -9.95 -15.49 30.10
CA ASP A 28 -9.66 -16.22 28.88
C ASP A 28 -8.97 -15.32 27.85
N THR A 29 -7.90 -15.85 27.25
CA THR A 29 -7.21 -15.25 26.10
C THR A 29 -8.12 -15.25 24.89
N HIS A 30 -9.04 -14.29 24.83
CA HIS A 30 -9.85 -14.04 23.64
C HIS A 30 -8.94 -13.48 22.54
N ALA A 31 -8.89 -14.20 21.41
CA ALA A 31 -8.18 -13.73 20.22
C ALA A 31 -8.73 -12.37 19.79
N GLU A 32 -7.88 -11.35 19.84
CA GLU A 32 -8.25 -10.03 19.35
C GLU A 32 -7.93 -9.96 17.85
N ILE A 33 -9.00 -9.84 17.06
CA ILE A 33 -8.95 -9.67 15.62
C ILE A 33 -9.07 -8.18 15.31
N PHE A 34 -8.06 -7.63 14.65
CA PHE A 34 -8.06 -6.26 14.19
C PHE A 34 -8.28 -6.21 12.68
N TYR A 35 -9.23 -5.37 12.26
CA TYR A 35 -9.40 -4.98 10.87
C TYR A 35 -8.63 -3.69 10.64
N LEU A 36 -7.51 -3.80 9.95
CA LEU A 36 -6.65 -2.65 9.71
C LEU A 36 -7.26 -1.77 8.64
N GLN A 37 -6.95 -0.47 8.66
CA GLN A 37 -7.31 0.44 7.56
C GLN A 37 -6.71 0.00 6.21
N THR A 38 -5.72 -0.91 6.25
CA THR A 38 -5.17 -1.61 5.09
C THR A 38 -6.09 -2.70 4.53
N GLY A 39 -7.26 -2.97 5.11
CA GLY A 39 -8.13 -4.10 4.74
C GLY A 39 -7.57 -5.47 5.17
N ARG A 40 -6.37 -5.51 5.76
CA ARG A 40 -5.79 -6.74 6.30
C ARG A 40 -6.43 -7.10 7.65
N ARG A 41 -6.69 -8.38 7.84
CA ARG A 41 -7.06 -8.95 9.13
C ARG A 41 -5.79 -9.35 9.90
N PHE A 42 -5.61 -8.76 11.07
CA PHE A 42 -4.57 -9.13 12.03
C PHE A 42 -5.19 -9.94 13.17
N ASP A 43 -4.59 -11.06 13.51
CA ASP A 43 -5.02 -11.95 14.59
C ASP A 43 -3.88 -12.06 15.59
N SER A 44 -4.03 -11.41 16.74
CA SER A 44 -2.96 -11.30 17.73
C SER A 44 -2.54 -12.66 18.31
N THR A 45 -3.50 -13.56 18.55
CA THR A 45 -3.22 -14.90 19.08
C THR A 45 -2.49 -15.76 18.06
N PHE A 46 -2.94 -15.74 16.81
CA PHE A 46 -2.22 -16.38 15.72
C PHE A 46 -0.80 -15.82 15.63
N TYR A 47 -0.66 -14.49 15.62
CA TYR A 47 0.62 -13.83 15.40
C TYR A 47 1.64 -14.15 16.50
N ALA A 48 1.21 -14.17 17.77
CA ALA A 48 2.05 -14.63 18.87
C ALA A 48 2.43 -16.11 18.72
N ASN A 49 1.47 -16.98 18.42
CA ASN A 49 1.75 -18.42 18.30
C ASN A 49 2.63 -18.77 17.11
N TYR A 50 2.49 -18.05 16.00
CA TYR A 50 3.25 -18.26 14.77
C TYR A 50 4.69 -17.74 14.88
N TYR A 51 4.94 -16.73 15.73
CA TYR A 51 6.24 -16.10 15.91
C TYR A 51 6.76 -16.22 17.36
N PRO A 52 7.56 -17.26 17.67
CA PRO A 52 8.04 -17.53 19.03
C PRO A 52 8.84 -16.38 19.67
N ASP A 53 9.58 -15.62 18.87
CA ASP A 53 10.33 -14.43 19.31
C ASP A 53 9.40 -13.34 19.85
N LEU A 54 8.27 -13.12 19.18
CA LEU A 54 7.27 -12.15 19.61
C LEU A 54 6.46 -12.66 20.81
N LYS A 55 6.18 -13.97 20.86
CA LYS A 55 5.53 -14.60 22.03
C LYS A 55 6.40 -14.47 23.28
N ALA A 56 7.69 -14.71 23.17
CA ALA A 56 8.63 -14.55 24.28
C ALA A 56 8.70 -13.08 24.75
N LYS A 57 8.68 -12.12 23.81
CA LYS A 57 8.83 -10.69 24.11
C LYS A 57 7.55 -10.00 24.59
N TYR A 58 6.41 -10.34 23.99
CA TYR A 58 5.14 -9.64 24.17
C TYR A 58 4.01 -10.52 24.74
N GLY A 59 4.23 -11.84 24.84
CA GLY A 59 3.18 -12.79 25.23
C GLY A 59 2.01 -12.74 24.27
N TYR A 60 0.79 -12.71 24.82
CA TYR A 60 -0.45 -12.49 24.07
C TYR A 60 -0.97 -11.04 24.19
N ASN A 61 -0.09 -10.06 24.44
CA ASN A 61 -0.50 -8.67 24.49
C ASN A 61 -0.86 -8.17 23.08
N ALA A 62 -2.15 -8.13 22.77
CA ALA A 62 -2.67 -7.87 21.45
C ALA A 62 -2.22 -6.53 20.85
N HIS A 63 -2.27 -5.44 21.63
CA HIS A 63 -1.82 -4.12 21.17
C HIS A 63 -0.32 -4.07 20.88
N LYS A 64 0.54 -4.65 21.73
CA LYS A 64 1.99 -4.68 21.47
C LYS A 64 2.34 -5.52 20.23
N LEU A 65 1.61 -6.61 20.01
CA LEU A 65 1.77 -7.45 18.82
C LEU A 65 1.30 -6.73 17.57
N LEU A 66 0.18 -6.00 17.66
CA LEU A 66 -0.32 -5.16 16.57
C LEU A 66 0.67 -4.02 16.26
N ASP A 67 1.16 -3.32 17.28
CA ASP A 67 2.18 -2.27 17.13
C ASP A 67 3.44 -2.84 16.49
N HIS A 68 3.87 -4.03 16.92
CA HIS A 68 4.99 -4.70 16.26
C HIS A 68 4.67 -4.98 14.79
N TYR A 69 3.49 -5.53 14.49
CA TYR A 69 3.11 -5.80 13.10
C TYR A 69 3.11 -4.52 12.26
N LEU A 70 2.44 -3.47 12.71
CA LEU A 70 2.33 -2.19 12.00
C LEU A 70 3.68 -1.51 11.77
N ASN A 71 4.61 -1.59 12.75
CA ASN A 71 5.90 -0.90 12.68
C ASN A 71 7.03 -1.75 12.08
N TYR A 72 6.96 -3.08 12.17
CA TYR A 72 8.03 -4.00 11.79
C TYR A 72 7.50 -5.20 10.99
N GLY A 73 6.48 -5.89 11.50
CA GLY A 73 6.01 -7.15 10.93
C GLY A 73 5.54 -7.07 9.48
N ILE A 74 4.88 -5.98 9.08
CA ILE A 74 4.50 -5.77 7.67
C ILE A 74 5.76 -5.67 6.79
N PHE A 75 6.82 -5.00 7.26
CA PHE A 75 8.09 -4.83 6.53
C PHE A 75 8.95 -6.10 6.56
N GLU A 76 8.84 -6.90 7.62
CA GLU A 76 9.47 -8.22 7.74
C GLU A 76 8.69 -9.32 6.99
N ARG A 77 7.59 -8.96 6.32
CA ARG A 77 6.69 -9.89 5.62
C ARG A 77 6.10 -10.97 6.52
N ARG A 78 5.86 -10.63 7.79
CA ARG A 78 5.23 -11.54 8.74
C ARG A 78 3.75 -11.73 8.41
N ILE A 79 3.27 -12.96 8.61
CA ILE A 79 1.92 -13.41 8.34
C ILE A 79 1.02 -12.94 9.50
N PRO A 80 0.04 -12.07 9.26
CA PRO A 80 -0.74 -11.45 10.32
C PRO A 80 -1.87 -12.32 10.88
N SER A 81 -2.32 -13.35 10.16
CA SER A 81 -3.45 -14.19 10.57
C SER A 81 -3.50 -15.50 9.79
N ALA A 82 -4.20 -16.51 10.34
CA ALA A 82 -4.52 -17.73 9.60
C ALA A 82 -5.42 -17.44 8.37
N TYR A 83 -6.26 -16.40 8.44
CA TYR A 83 -7.04 -15.95 7.28
C TYR A 83 -6.12 -15.54 6.12
N TYR A 84 -5.00 -14.88 6.42
CA TYR A 84 -4.01 -14.56 5.39
C TYR A 84 -3.47 -15.83 4.72
N ILE A 85 -3.07 -16.85 5.48
CA ILE A 85 -2.61 -18.14 4.94
C ILE A 85 -3.70 -18.79 4.09
N ASN A 86 -4.90 -19.00 4.63
CA ASN A 86 -5.96 -19.74 3.94
C ASN A 86 -6.39 -19.08 2.61
N ASN A 87 -6.34 -17.75 2.53
CA ASN A 87 -6.65 -17.02 1.30
C ASN A 87 -5.44 -16.87 0.36
N MET A 88 -4.22 -17.10 0.84
CA MET A 88 -3.03 -17.25 -0.01
C MET A 88 -2.86 -18.69 -0.54
N ASP A 89 -3.22 -19.70 0.24
CA ASP A 89 -3.17 -21.12 -0.13
C ASP A 89 -4.26 -21.49 -1.14
N ALA A 90 -5.47 -20.94 -1.02
CA ALA A 90 -6.56 -21.12 -1.99
C ALA A 90 -6.26 -20.54 -3.40
N LEU A 91 -5.21 -19.72 -3.52
CA LEU A 91 -4.73 -19.11 -4.77
C LEU A 91 -3.33 -19.62 -5.18
N GLY A 92 -2.75 -20.56 -4.42
CA GLY A 92 -1.46 -21.20 -4.74
C GLY A 92 -0.23 -20.29 -4.65
N ILE A 93 -0.15 -19.37 -3.69
CA ILE A 93 0.85 -18.28 -3.75
C ILE A 93 1.67 -18.06 -2.47
N GLY A 94 2.96 -18.33 -2.63
CA GLY A 94 4.03 -17.48 -2.09
C GLY A 94 4.38 -16.28 -2.98
N GLU A 95 3.60 -15.96 -4.04
CA GLU A 95 4.06 -15.08 -5.13
C GLU A 95 3.59 -13.61 -5.08
N ILE A 96 2.32 -13.23 -4.89
CA ILE A 96 1.93 -11.80 -4.80
C ILE A 96 0.62 -11.59 -4.00
N THR A 97 0.30 -10.37 -3.56
CA THR A 97 -0.99 -10.04 -2.92
C THR A 97 -2.14 -10.12 -3.92
N PRO A 98 -3.19 -10.94 -3.68
CA PRO A 98 -4.40 -10.98 -4.51
C PRO A 98 -5.08 -9.62 -4.62
N LYS A 99 -5.73 -9.35 -5.76
CA LYS A 99 -6.36 -8.05 -6.04
C LYS A 99 -7.42 -7.67 -5.00
N GLU A 100 -8.15 -8.63 -4.44
CA GLU A 100 -9.15 -8.43 -3.38
C GLU A 100 -8.52 -8.03 -2.04
N LEU A 101 -7.25 -8.37 -1.82
CA LEU A 101 -6.52 -8.20 -0.56
C LEU A 101 -5.53 -7.02 -0.58
N LEU A 102 -5.48 -6.26 -1.67
CA LEU A 102 -4.67 -5.04 -1.74
C LEU A 102 -5.10 -4.06 -0.65
N TYR A 103 -4.11 -3.42 -0.02
CA TYR A 103 -4.38 -2.39 0.96
C TYR A 103 -4.51 -1.00 0.34
N GLN A 104 -5.05 -0.02 1.09
CA GLN A 104 -5.25 1.36 0.61
C GLN A 104 -6.06 1.42 -0.71
N ARG A 105 -7.02 0.49 -0.91
CA ARG A 105 -7.87 0.42 -2.12
C ARG A 105 -8.55 1.74 -2.46
N THR A 106 -8.96 2.54 -1.47
CA THR A 106 -9.53 3.87 -1.71
C THR A 106 -8.54 4.81 -2.40
N SER A 107 -7.28 4.80 -1.97
CA SER A 107 -6.20 5.56 -2.63
C SER A 107 -5.88 4.95 -3.98
N LEU A 108 -5.61 3.64 -4.04
CA LEU A 108 -5.20 2.95 -5.26
C LEU A 108 -6.25 3.02 -6.37
N ARG A 109 -7.53 2.95 -6.04
CA ARG A 109 -8.59 2.99 -7.06
C ARG A 109 -8.91 4.41 -7.49
N LYS A 110 -8.89 5.40 -6.58
CA LYS A 110 -9.19 6.82 -6.83
C LYS A 110 -10.34 7.06 -7.83
N GLY A 111 -10.07 7.09 -9.14
CA GLY A 111 -11.05 7.25 -10.22
C GLY A 111 -11.47 5.96 -10.96
N CYS A 112 -10.73 4.85 -10.82
CA CYS A 112 -11.04 3.56 -11.46
C CYS A 112 -12.29 2.90 -10.87
N SER A 113 -13.17 2.41 -11.75
CA SER A 113 -14.14 1.36 -11.41
C SER A 113 -13.42 0.09 -10.94
N GLU A 114 -14.17 -0.86 -10.37
CA GLU A 114 -13.57 -2.12 -9.92
C GLU A 114 -13.00 -2.95 -11.07
N ALA A 115 -13.72 -3.02 -12.19
CA ALA A 115 -13.29 -3.74 -13.37
C ALA A 115 -12.02 -3.11 -13.98
N GLU A 116 -11.97 -1.78 -14.10
CA GLU A 116 -10.78 -1.08 -14.59
C GLU A 116 -9.58 -1.27 -13.67
N PHE A 117 -9.81 -1.27 -12.34
CA PHE A 117 -8.75 -1.53 -11.38
C PHE A 117 -8.22 -2.96 -11.44
N TYR A 118 -9.08 -3.94 -11.69
CA TYR A 118 -8.66 -5.33 -11.90
C TYR A 118 -7.89 -5.50 -13.20
N ASN A 119 -8.28 -4.82 -14.27
CA ASN A 119 -7.47 -4.79 -15.49
C ASN A 119 -6.10 -4.15 -15.24
N ALA A 120 -6.04 -3.05 -14.48
CA ALA A 120 -4.77 -2.43 -14.10
C ALA A 120 -3.88 -3.36 -13.27
N TYR A 121 -4.48 -4.18 -12.39
CA TYR A 121 -3.76 -5.22 -11.65
C TYR A 121 -3.20 -6.31 -12.57
N ASP A 122 -4.01 -6.82 -13.50
CA ASP A 122 -3.58 -7.86 -14.44
C ASP A 122 -2.45 -7.37 -15.36
N GLU A 123 -2.49 -6.09 -15.75
CA GLU A 123 -1.43 -5.41 -16.52
C GLU A 123 -0.13 -5.15 -15.72
N ALA A 124 -0.26 -4.96 -14.40
CA ALA A 124 0.88 -4.83 -13.49
C ALA A 124 1.51 -6.19 -13.15
N TYR A 125 0.73 -7.27 -13.19
CA TYR A 125 1.15 -8.63 -12.84
C TYR A 125 2.48 -9.08 -13.49
N PRO A 126 2.67 -9.01 -14.83
CA PRO A 126 3.92 -9.47 -15.45
C PRO A 126 5.15 -8.68 -14.98
N ILE A 127 5.01 -7.37 -14.70
CA ILE A 127 6.10 -6.55 -14.16
C ILE A 127 6.49 -7.04 -12.77
N VAL A 128 5.49 -7.28 -11.92
CA VAL A 128 5.69 -7.73 -10.55
C VAL A 128 6.32 -9.12 -10.49
N MET A 129 5.86 -10.05 -11.34
CA MET A 129 6.43 -11.38 -11.42
C MET A 129 7.88 -11.35 -11.91
N ALA A 130 8.18 -10.53 -12.91
CA ALA A 130 9.56 -10.35 -13.39
C ALA A 130 10.47 -9.74 -12.33
N ALA A 131 9.97 -8.79 -11.52
CA ALA A 131 10.72 -8.23 -10.39
C ALA A 131 11.08 -9.31 -9.36
N ARG A 132 10.14 -10.20 -9.02
CA ARG A 132 10.39 -11.31 -8.10
C ARG A 132 11.39 -12.31 -8.64
N ALA A 133 11.31 -12.64 -9.93
CA ALA A 133 12.24 -13.54 -10.58
C ALA A 133 13.67 -12.95 -10.64
N ALA A 134 13.78 -11.65 -10.93
CA ALA A 134 15.07 -10.96 -11.02
C ALA A 134 15.75 -10.74 -9.66
N ALA A 135 14.96 -10.60 -8.58
CA ALA A 135 15.45 -10.32 -7.24
C ALA A 135 14.73 -11.17 -6.18
N PRO A 136 14.92 -12.51 -6.20
CA PRO A 136 14.26 -13.39 -5.24
C PRO A 136 14.72 -13.04 -3.82
N ASN A 137 13.76 -12.89 -2.90
CA ASN A 137 14.00 -12.52 -1.49
C ASN A 137 14.78 -11.21 -1.26
N ASN A 138 14.94 -10.37 -2.28
CA ASN A 138 15.62 -9.08 -2.17
C ASN A 138 14.61 -7.95 -2.43
N MET A 139 14.08 -7.39 -1.35
CA MET A 139 13.08 -6.32 -1.40
C MET A 139 13.57 -5.10 -2.20
N TYR A 140 14.81 -4.65 -1.96
CA TYR A 140 15.38 -3.51 -2.66
C TYR A 140 15.52 -3.77 -4.17
N GLY A 141 15.96 -4.97 -4.54
CA GLY A 141 16.07 -5.38 -5.94
C GLY A 141 14.70 -5.41 -6.63
N GLN A 142 13.66 -5.92 -5.96
CA GLN A 142 12.29 -5.90 -6.48
C GLN A 142 11.77 -4.48 -6.66
N MET A 143 12.00 -3.60 -5.69
CA MET A 143 11.67 -2.18 -5.76
C MET A 143 12.37 -1.49 -6.95
N ALA A 144 13.67 -1.72 -7.12
CA ALA A 144 14.45 -1.14 -8.21
C ALA A 144 13.97 -1.64 -9.58
N TYR A 145 13.61 -2.92 -9.68
CA TYR A 145 13.05 -3.48 -10.91
C TYR A 145 11.72 -2.79 -11.26
N VAL A 146 10.78 -2.72 -10.31
CA VAL A 146 9.48 -2.09 -10.54
C VAL A 146 9.63 -0.59 -10.85
N ALA A 147 10.52 0.12 -10.14
CA ALA A 147 10.83 1.53 -10.40
C ALA A 147 11.25 1.75 -11.86
N ASN A 148 12.23 0.98 -12.32
CA ASN A 148 12.69 1.05 -13.71
C ASN A 148 11.60 0.63 -14.71
N ALA A 149 10.85 -0.44 -14.44
CA ALA A 149 9.81 -0.93 -15.34
C ALA A 149 8.66 0.07 -15.53
N ILE A 150 8.16 0.66 -14.43
CA ILE A 150 7.10 1.67 -14.51
C ILE A 150 7.63 2.97 -15.14
N TYR A 151 8.85 3.40 -14.76
CA TYR A 151 9.50 4.55 -15.40
C TYR A 151 9.59 4.37 -16.91
N ASN A 152 10.01 3.19 -17.37
CA ASN A 152 10.12 2.91 -18.80
C ASN A 152 8.76 2.85 -19.48
N ARG A 153 7.74 2.29 -18.82
CA ARG A 153 6.36 2.27 -19.32
C ARG A 153 5.79 3.69 -19.48
N ILE A 154 6.14 4.60 -18.58
CA ILE A 154 5.70 6.00 -18.61
C ILE A 154 6.48 6.80 -19.67
N ASN A 155 7.80 6.63 -19.74
CA ASN A 155 8.63 7.55 -20.52
C ASN A 155 8.97 7.06 -21.94
N TYR A 156 8.76 5.78 -22.26
CA TYR A 156 9.18 5.20 -23.53
C TYR A 156 8.08 4.44 -24.27
N ASN A 157 8.13 4.60 -25.60
CA ASN A 157 7.32 4.02 -26.69
C ASN A 157 6.08 3.17 -26.31
N PRO A 158 4.85 3.70 -26.44
CA PRO A 158 4.50 5.08 -26.84
C PRO A 158 4.64 6.09 -25.69
N GLY A 159 4.98 5.64 -24.47
CA GLY A 159 4.94 6.44 -23.25
C GLY A 159 3.52 6.75 -22.79
N VAL A 160 3.37 7.12 -21.51
CA VAL A 160 2.11 7.56 -20.90
C VAL A 160 2.13 9.09 -20.88
N PRO A 161 1.22 9.79 -21.58
CA PRO A 161 1.25 11.25 -21.62
C PRO A 161 0.94 11.84 -20.24
N TYR A 162 1.64 12.91 -19.86
CA TYR A 162 1.33 13.62 -18.63
C TYR A 162 0.01 14.38 -18.74
N LYS A 163 -0.91 14.14 -17.81
CA LYS A 163 -2.23 14.80 -17.78
C LYS A 163 -2.64 15.16 -16.37
N THR A 164 -3.21 16.35 -16.19
CA THR A 164 -3.73 16.85 -14.91
C THR A 164 -5.26 16.87 -14.85
N SER A 165 -5.92 16.36 -15.89
CA SER A 165 -7.38 16.25 -16.00
C SER A 165 -7.77 15.19 -17.02
N GLY A 166 -9.06 14.83 -17.05
CA GLY A 166 -9.61 13.78 -17.93
C GLY A 166 -9.72 12.42 -17.24
N ALA A 167 -10.10 11.38 -17.99
CA ALA A 167 -10.22 10.03 -17.43
C ALA A 167 -8.86 9.52 -16.94
N HIS A 168 -8.85 8.89 -15.76
CA HIS A 168 -7.74 8.14 -15.18
C HIS A 168 -6.42 8.89 -14.97
N TYR A 169 -6.43 10.23 -15.02
CA TYR A 169 -5.20 11.01 -14.88
C TYR A 169 -4.54 10.83 -13.50
N ASN A 170 -5.31 10.58 -12.44
CA ASN A 170 -4.81 10.51 -11.07
C ASN A 170 -4.92 9.11 -10.44
N ASP A 171 -5.02 8.05 -11.25
CA ASP A 171 -5.16 6.67 -10.78
C ASP A 171 -4.25 5.70 -11.59
N PRO A 172 -4.08 4.44 -11.14
CA PRO A 172 -3.25 3.46 -11.84
C PRO A 172 -3.74 3.10 -13.24
N CYS A 173 -5.03 3.32 -13.54
CA CYS A 173 -5.58 3.03 -14.87
C CYS A 173 -4.98 3.98 -15.93
N GLY A 174 -4.48 5.15 -15.54
CA GLY A 174 -3.69 6.03 -16.41
C GLY A 174 -2.42 5.36 -16.96
N VAL A 175 -1.77 4.55 -16.13
CA VAL A 175 -0.48 3.88 -16.41
C VAL A 175 -0.65 2.45 -16.91
N PHE A 176 -1.58 1.69 -16.32
CA PHE A 176 -1.80 0.26 -16.58
C PHE A 176 -3.08 -0.03 -17.32
N GLY A 177 -4.07 0.86 -17.29
CA GLY A 177 -5.35 0.64 -17.93
C GLY A 177 -5.19 0.26 -19.40
N ASN A 178 -6.02 -0.71 -19.79
CA ASN A 178 -6.15 -1.14 -21.16
C ASN A 178 -7.13 -0.19 -21.86
N VAL A 179 -6.76 0.21 -23.06
CA VAL A 179 -7.61 1.02 -23.92
C VAL A 179 -8.48 0.11 -24.75
N ASP A 180 -9.78 0.38 -24.76
CA ASP A 180 -10.68 -0.04 -25.84
C ASP A 180 -10.34 0.61 -27.20
N LYS A 181 -9.08 1.01 -27.41
CA LYS A 181 -8.52 1.66 -28.58
C LYS A 181 -7.09 1.16 -28.81
N TYR A 182 -6.94 -0.13 -29.02
CA TYR A 182 -5.87 -0.60 -29.91
C TYR A 182 -6.18 -0.05 -31.30
N SER A 183 -5.71 1.16 -31.62
CA SER A 183 -5.66 1.59 -33.01
C SER A 183 -4.42 0.95 -33.63
N ASN A 184 -4.61 0.07 -34.61
CA ASN A 184 -3.51 -0.61 -35.32
C ASN A 184 -2.58 -1.45 -34.42
N GLY A 185 -3.10 -2.04 -33.34
CA GLY A 185 -2.32 -2.90 -32.43
C GLY A 185 -1.40 -2.14 -31.47
N MET A 186 -1.44 -0.80 -31.43
CA MET A 186 -0.66 0.00 -30.50
C MET A 186 -1.50 0.45 -29.29
N ARG A 187 -0.95 0.25 -28.10
CA ARG A 187 -1.53 0.70 -26.82
C ARG A 187 -1.57 2.23 -26.78
N ILE A 188 -2.74 2.83 -26.52
CA ILE A 188 -2.90 4.28 -26.31
C ILE A 188 -3.17 4.52 -24.82
N PRO A 189 -2.20 4.85 -23.97
CA PRO A 189 -2.49 5.09 -22.56
C PRO A 189 -3.42 6.30 -22.35
N TYR A 190 -4.27 6.26 -21.32
CA TYR A 190 -5.14 7.38 -20.94
C TYR A 190 -4.32 8.64 -20.59
N GLY A 191 -3.14 8.45 -19.98
CA GLY A 191 -2.30 9.50 -19.43
C GLY A 191 -2.40 9.59 -17.91
N CYS A 192 -1.36 10.09 -17.24
CA CYS A 192 -1.34 10.23 -15.78
C CYS A 192 -0.59 11.48 -15.31
N ASP A 193 -0.94 12.00 -14.13
CA ASP A 193 -0.13 12.94 -13.35
C ASP A 193 0.80 12.20 -12.39
N CYS A 194 1.52 12.96 -11.55
CA CYS A 194 2.34 12.42 -10.49
C CYS A 194 1.56 11.57 -9.46
N ALA A 195 0.27 11.84 -9.24
CA ALA A 195 -0.57 11.06 -8.33
C ALA A 195 -0.95 9.71 -8.95
N GLY A 196 -1.29 9.69 -10.25
CA GLY A 196 -1.59 8.48 -11.00
C GLY A 196 -0.37 7.57 -11.14
N SER A 197 0.79 8.13 -11.48
CA SER A 197 2.05 7.37 -11.53
C SER A 197 2.46 6.84 -10.16
N THR A 198 2.27 7.61 -9.08
CA THR A 198 2.52 7.16 -7.71
C THR A 198 1.58 6.05 -7.28
N ARG A 199 0.30 6.08 -7.66
CA ARG A 199 -0.64 4.98 -7.38
C ARG A 199 -0.32 3.74 -8.21
N ALA A 200 0.17 3.89 -9.44
CA ALA A 200 0.66 2.78 -10.24
C ALA A 200 1.87 2.10 -9.57
N MET A 201 2.84 2.88 -9.07
CA MET A 201 3.92 2.35 -8.22
C MET A 201 3.37 1.64 -6.99
N GLY A 202 2.45 2.30 -6.29
CA GLY A 202 1.81 1.76 -5.10
C GLY A 202 1.13 0.41 -5.36
N LEU A 203 0.44 0.25 -6.48
CA LEU A 203 -0.20 -1.02 -6.88
C LEU A 203 0.83 -2.15 -6.94
N CYS A 204 1.94 -1.96 -7.67
CA CYS A 204 2.99 -2.96 -7.78
C CYS A 204 3.67 -3.27 -6.44
N LEU A 205 3.94 -2.26 -5.61
CA LEU A 205 4.49 -2.46 -4.26
C LEU A 205 3.53 -3.26 -3.38
N ASN A 206 2.24 -2.97 -3.46
CA ASN A 206 1.20 -3.70 -2.72
C ASN A 206 1.13 -5.18 -3.16
N MET A 207 1.22 -5.44 -4.47
CA MET A 207 1.32 -6.80 -5.03
C MET A 207 2.58 -7.53 -4.52
N LEU A 208 3.72 -6.85 -4.44
CA LEU A 208 4.96 -7.39 -3.86
C LEU A 208 4.92 -7.55 -2.34
N GLN A 209 3.85 -7.11 -1.68
CA GLN A 209 3.74 -7.02 -0.21
C GLN A 209 4.77 -6.06 0.41
N ILE A 210 5.22 -5.07 -0.34
CA ILE A 210 6.17 -4.03 0.09
C ILE A 210 5.38 -2.84 0.63
N PRO A 211 5.49 -2.51 1.92
CA PRO A 211 4.70 -1.45 2.50
C PRO A 211 5.23 -0.09 2.07
N TYR A 212 4.33 0.83 1.72
CA TYR A 212 4.69 2.17 1.28
C TYR A 212 3.71 3.23 1.81
N GLN A 213 4.17 4.47 1.82
CA GLN A 213 3.37 5.67 2.03
C GLN A 213 3.29 6.47 0.72
N HIS A 214 2.11 6.97 0.37
CA HIS A 214 1.93 7.92 -0.72
C HIS A 214 2.20 9.33 -0.17
N ILE A 215 3.35 9.92 -0.53
CA ILE A 215 3.73 11.25 -0.05
C ILE A 215 3.01 12.31 -0.88
N ASN A 216 2.48 13.34 -0.19
CA ASN A 216 1.71 14.45 -0.77
C ASN A 216 0.41 14.04 -1.49
N GLU A 217 -0.21 12.93 -1.09
CA GLU A 217 -1.41 12.43 -1.75
C GLU A 217 -2.51 13.51 -1.88
N ASN A 218 -3.01 13.70 -3.11
CA ASN A 218 -4.05 14.68 -3.44
C ASN A 218 -3.67 16.15 -3.16
N GLN A 219 -2.37 16.46 -3.05
CA GLN A 219 -1.87 17.82 -2.97
C GLN A 219 -1.29 18.25 -4.31
N TRP A 220 -1.32 19.55 -4.60
CA TRP A 220 -0.67 20.13 -5.77
C TRP A 220 0.85 20.27 -5.54
N LYS A 221 1.51 19.13 -5.42
CA LYS A 221 2.95 18.94 -5.18
C LYS A 221 3.40 17.64 -5.83
N GLN A 222 4.69 17.50 -6.08
CA GLN A 222 5.27 16.23 -6.50
C GLN A 222 4.89 15.11 -5.51
N GLN A 223 4.49 13.96 -6.05
CA GLN A 223 4.03 12.79 -5.32
C GLN A 223 4.95 11.60 -5.62
N TRP A 224 5.23 10.79 -4.61
CA TRP A 224 6.06 9.59 -4.71
C TRP A 224 5.66 8.54 -3.67
N CYS A 225 6.10 7.30 -3.87
CA CYS A 225 6.03 6.27 -2.84
C CYS A 225 7.25 6.34 -1.93
N ARG A 226 7.04 6.40 -0.61
CA ARG A 226 8.09 6.18 0.40
C ARG A 226 8.03 4.75 0.90
N VAL A 227 9.15 4.04 0.89
CA VAL A 227 9.32 2.72 1.50
C VAL A 227 10.38 2.79 2.61
N MET A 228 10.11 2.18 3.76
CA MET A 228 11.06 2.09 4.87
C MET A 228 11.84 0.77 4.78
N ILE A 229 13.16 0.86 4.85
CA ILE A 229 14.06 -0.31 4.89
C ILE A 229 15.04 -0.10 6.03
N ASN A 230 15.00 -0.96 7.05
CA ASN A 230 15.90 -0.91 8.22
C ASN A 230 15.98 0.49 8.87
N GLY A 231 14.82 1.15 9.03
CA GLY A 231 14.72 2.49 9.62
C GLY A 231 15.08 3.65 8.67
N LYS A 232 15.45 3.37 7.42
CA LYS A 232 15.80 4.37 6.40
C LYS A 232 14.71 4.53 5.36
N ALA A 233 14.38 5.77 5.01
CA ALA A 233 13.36 6.10 4.02
C ALA A 233 13.92 6.14 2.60
N TYR A 234 13.25 5.48 1.66
CA TYR A 234 13.56 5.46 0.24
C TYR A 234 12.38 5.97 -0.58
N ALA A 235 12.64 6.82 -1.57
CA ALA A 235 11.67 7.36 -2.50
C ALA A 235 11.67 6.57 -3.82
N LEU A 236 10.47 6.32 -4.34
CA LEU A 236 10.21 5.75 -5.66
C LEU A 236 9.25 6.68 -6.39
N ASP A 237 9.76 7.34 -7.42
CA ASP A 237 9.02 8.27 -8.27
C ASP A 237 9.17 7.84 -9.73
N PRO A 238 8.26 7.00 -10.24
CA PRO A 238 8.39 6.48 -11.60
C PRO A 238 8.18 7.55 -12.68
N TYR A 239 7.79 8.78 -12.33
CA TYR A 239 7.71 9.86 -13.30
C TYR A 239 9.08 10.52 -13.50
N LEU A 240 9.78 10.84 -12.41
CA LEU A 240 11.02 11.61 -12.46
C LEU A 240 12.29 10.75 -12.57
N THR A 241 12.27 9.51 -12.11
CA THR A 241 13.50 8.69 -12.07
C THR A 241 13.22 7.17 -12.11
N PRO A 242 14.07 6.38 -12.79
CA PRO A 242 13.99 4.92 -12.72
C PRO A 242 14.59 4.37 -11.41
N TYR A 243 15.22 5.21 -10.59
CA TYR A 243 16.01 4.77 -9.44
C TYR A 243 15.27 4.88 -8.12
N VAL A 244 15.46 3.86 -7.28
CA VAL A 244 15.16 3.95 -5.84
C VAL A 244 16.27 4.78 -5.20
N MET A 245 15.91 5.82 -4.47
CA MET A 245 16.87 6.72 -3.83
C MET A 245 16.54 6.90 -2.36
N GLU A 246 17.55 7.14 -1.53
CA GLU A 246 17.30 7.63 -0.17
C GLU A 246 16.47 8.92 -0.26
N GLU A 247 15.40 9.01 0.52
CA GLU A 247 14.44 10.09 0.36
C GLU A 247 15.06 11.48 0.65
N THR A 248 16.00 11.57 1.58
CA THR A 248 16.71 12.83 1.88
C THR A 248 17.54 13.31 0.69
N TYR A 249 18.00 12.40 -0.17
CA TYR A 249 18.71 12.72 -1.41
C TYR A 249 17.72 13.04 -2.53
N TYR A 250 16.65 12.23 -2.67
CA TYR A 250 15.58 12.50 -3.62
C TYR A 250 14.98 13.90 -3.45
N VAL A 251 14.61 14.31 -2.22
CA VAL A 251 14.02 15.62 -1.93
C VAL A 251 14.99 16.78 -2.22
N ARG A 252 16.31 16.54 -2.19
CA ARG A 252 17.32 17.54 -2.58
C ARG A 252 17.40 17.70 -4.10
N LEU A 253 17.25 16.62 -4.87
CA LEU A 253 17.27 16.64 -6.33
C LEU A 253 15.93 17.11 -6.93
N TYR A 254 14.83 16.64 -6.35
CA TYR A 254 13.46 16.86 -6.78
C TYR A 254 12.68 17.47 -5.61
N PRO A 255 12.96 18.75 -5.28
CA PRO A 255 12.26 19.39 -4.18
C PRO A 255 10.74 19.43 -4.45
N PRO A 256 9.89 19.28 -3.41
CA PRO A 256 8.45 19.11 -3.55
C PRO A 256 7.74 20.45 -3.84
N PHE A 257 8.25 21.20 -4.81
CA PHE A 257 7.61 22.39 -5.35
C PHE A 257 6.58 22.01 -6.42
N MET A 258 5.76 22.98 -6.81
CA MET A 258 4.85 22.82 -7.93
C MET A 258 5.68 22.71 -9.22
N TYR A 259 5.42 21.68 -10.02
CA TYR A 259 5.81 21.64 -11.43
C TYR A 259 4.56 21.84 -12.28
#